data_AF-A0A8W7PF74-F1
#
_entry.id   AF-A0A8W7PF74-F1
#
_cell.length_a   1.000
_cell.length_b   1.000
_cell.length_c   1.000
_cell.angle_alpha   90.00
_cell.angle_beta   90.00
_cell.angle_gamma   90.00
#
_symmetry.space_group_name_H-M   'P 1'
#
loop_
_entity.id
_entity.type
_entity.pdbx_description
1 polymer ?
#
loop_
_entity_poly.entity_id
_entity_poly.type
_entity_poly.pdbx_seq_one_letter_code
_entity_poly.pdbx_strand_id
1 'polypeptide(L)'
;MDAFPSVPYELSDADESFIRDASKWLGTKLSKLDLCHHRIILKLKNSCHELNAEQMGKLAVLLLNCQSDSEGRPVFPCSEEMSLRQCTEQMDPNTWNAYHLITNRVKAVCASVRHEQFRGLTELTVNKLMSTAHEQVRMMDKLTEKQSQLQTITKQVVEQMVDNNERIASQQGNILKLSEVHRAKVESNYRDLLREKGVIKAGQQEVAVLLTDLRKRIDDSVNQLEEQSKRSKVNHDALLTDLEALQAHAAQIATKIDETGVHFAQHHRAVEEQYGYTLEQLQRINATVASMLESIRTLQHDFNRQLAWLVEKLGGGEKILPKLNIILMHIGYLLLGMICLAFVGADNLLRFVFVAAVPGNLIGGLMELFEPDVLRLSVGLGCVAVVDLLSRLVMKFLTPSNGLWLCRI
;
A
#
# COMPACT_ATOMS: atom_id res chain seq x y z
N MET A 1 -87.48 -12.34 36.97
CA MET A 1 -86.75 -13.42 36.29
C MET A 1 -87.66 -13.90 35.18
N ASP A 2 -87.44 -13.38 33.97
CA ASP A 2 -88.32 -13.63 32.84
C ASP A 2 -88.02 -15.00 32.26
N ALA A 3 -88.91 -15.96 32.53
CA ALA A 3 -88.82 -17.32 32.04
C ALA A 3 -88.79 -17.36 30.51
N PHE A 4 -87.82 -18.09 29.96
CA PHE A 4 -87.74 -18.43 28.54
C PHE A 4 -89.04 -19.13 28.10
N PRO A 5 -89.49 -18.91 26.85
CA PRO A 5 -90.65 -19.61 26.31
C PRO A 5 -90.40 -21.12 26.31
N SER A 6 -91.45 -21.89 26.62
CA SER A 6 -91.45 -23.36 26.76
C SER A 6 -91.44 -24.08 25.41
N VAL A 7 -90.55 -23.67 24.52
CA VAL A 7 -90.34 -24.32 23.22
C VAL A 7 -89.11 -25.24 23.33
N PRO A 8 -89.28 -26.57 23.22
CA PRO A 8 -88.17 -27.51 23.31
C PRO A 8 -87.13 -27.23 22.21
N TYR A 9 -85.88 -27.00 22.60
CA TYR A 9 -84.81 -26.73 21.64
C TYR A 9 -83.45 -27.16 22.21
N GLU A 10 -82.60 -27.76 21.37
CA GLU A 10 -81.20 -28.06 21.68
C GLU A 10 -80.28 -26.97 21.08
N LEU A 11 -79.86 -26.00 21.90
CA LEU A 11 -78.81 -25.02 21.55
C LEU A 11 -77.49 -25.45 22.16
N SER A 12 -76.38 -25.01 21.56
CA SER A 12 -75.10 -24.98 22.26
C SER A 12 -75.15 -23.94 23.39
N ASP A 13 -74.59 -24.25 24.56
CA ASP A 13 -74.53 -23.33 25.70
C ASP A 13 -73.83 -22.00 25.36
N ALA A 14 -72.92 -22.03 24.37
CA ALA A 14 -72.19 -20.87 23.87
C ALA A 14 -73.12 -19.86 23.17
N ASP A 15 -74.04 -20.33 22.31
CA ASP A 15 -74.98 -19.46 21.59
C ASP A 15 -75.98 -18.80 22.54
N GLU A 16 -76.39 -19.50 23.60
CA GLU A 16 -77.25 -18.92 24.64
C GLU A 16 -76.58 -17.80 25.44
N SER A 17 -75.28 -17.95 25.74
CA SER A 17 -74.50 -16.92 26.43
C SER A 17 -74.35 -15.66 25.57
N PHE A 18 -74.08 -15.83 24.27
CA PHE A 18 -73.93 -14.73 23.32
C PHE A 18 -75.21 -13.90 23.16
N ILE A 19 -76.36 -14.56 23.01
CA ILE A 19 -77.66 -13.88 22.90
C ILE A 19 -78.00 -13.09 24.17
N ARG A 20 -77.67 -13.64 25.34
CA ARG A 20 -77.87 -13.01 26.65
C ARG A 20 -76.99 -11.78 26.84
N ASP A 21 -75.78 -11.81 26.33
CA ASP A 21 -74.88 -10.66 26.43
C ASP A 21 -75.20 -9.61 25.36
N ALA A 22 -75.47 -10.01 24.12
CA ALA A 22 -75.92 -9.10 23.07
C ALA A 22 -77.20 -8.33 23.45
N SER A 23 -78.15 -8.99 24.10
CA SER A 23 -79.39 -8.35 24.59
C SER A 23 -79.16 -7.35 25.74
N LYS A 24 -78.14 -7.56 26.59
CA LYS A 24 -77.73 -6.58 27.62
C LYS A 24 -77.10 -5.32 26.99
N TRP A 25 -76.31 -5.49 25.93
CA TRP A 25 -75.61 -4.39 25.25
C TRP A 25 -76.54 -3.51 24.39
N LEU A 26 -77.60 -4.10 23.82
CA LEU A 26 -78.53 -3.39 22.92
C LEU A 26 -79.53 -2.47 23.64
N GLY A 27 -79.57 -2.45 24.98
CA GLY A 27 -80.35 -1.48 25.78
C GLY A 27 -81.87 -1.57 25.65
N THR A 28 -82.41 -2.42 24.79
CA THR A 28 -83.84 -2.67 24.60
C THR A 28 -84.29 -3.89 25.39
N LYS A 29 -85.33 -3.76 26.22
CA LYS A 29 -86.03 -4.91 26.82
C LYS A 29 -86.68 -5.73 25.70
N LEU A 30 -85.96 -6.71 25.16
CA LEU A 30 -86.49 -7.64 24.16
C LEU A 30 -87.68 -8.41 24.76
N SER A 31 -88.76 -8.54 24.00
CA SER A 31 -89.88 -9.35 24.43
C SER A 31 -89.50 -10.84 24.45
N LYS A 32 -90.29 -11.67 25.15
CA LYS A 32 -90.10 -13.13 25.13
C LYS A 32 -90.12 -13.70 23.69
N LEU A 33 -90.96 -13.11 22.84
CA LEU A 33 -91.06 -13.46 21.43
C LEU A 33 -89.78 -13.10 20.67
N ASP A 34 -89.22 -11.91 20.90
CA ASP A 34 -88.00 -11.45 20.23
C ASP A 34 -86.80 -12.34 20.58
N LEU A 35 -86.68 -12.76 21.83
CA LEU A 35 -85.63 -13.69 22.27
C LEU A 35 -85.77 -15.06 21.60
N CYS A 36 -87.00 -15.57 21.46
CA CYS A 36 -87.30 -16.84 20.81
C CYS A 36 -87.00 -16.79 19.30
N HIS A 37 -87.43 -15.72 18.62
CA HIS A 37 -87.13 -15.52 17.20
C HIS A 37 -85.64 -15.33 16.95
N HIS A 38 -84.95 -14.52 17.76
CA HIS A 38 -83.53 -14.26 17.56
C HIS A 38 -82.70 -15.54 17.68
N ARG A 39 -83.04 -16.39 18.65
CA ARG A 39 -82.47 -17.73 18.82
C ARG A 39 -82.59 -18.57 17.55
N ILE A 40 -83.79 -18.64 16.97
CA ILE A 40 -84.04 -19.47 15.79
C ILE A 40 -83.41 -18.88 14.53
N ILE A 41 -83.47 -17.55 14.37
CA ILE A 41 -82.88 -16.84 13.22
C ILE A 41 -81.36 -16.98 13.21
N LEU A 42 -80.70 -17.05 14.37
CA LEU A 42 -79.25 -17.31 14.44
C LEU A 42 -78.90 -18.72 13.92
N LYS A 43 -79.65 -19.76 14.32
CA LYS A 43 -79.49 -21.10 13.74
C LYS A 43 -79.70 -21.04 12.23
N LEU A 44 -80.78 -20.40 11.79
CA LEU A 44 -81.11 -20.25 10.37
C LEU A 44 -79.95 -19.60 9.60
N LYS A 45 -79.48 -18.43 10.02
CA LYS A 45 -78.43 -17.68 9.33
C LYS A 45 -77.10 -18.45 9.25
N ASN A 46 -76.76 -19.22 10.27
CA ASN A 46 -75.50 -19.95 10.31
C ASN A 46 -75.54 -21.26 9.51
N SER A 47 -76.68 -21.97 9.50
CA SER A 47 -76.79 -23.29 8.85
C SER A 47 -77.61 -23.31 7.56
N CYS A 48 -78.07 -22.16 7.04
CA CYS A 48 -78.88 -22.11 5.81
C CYS A 48 -78.26 -22.84 4.62
N HIS A 49 -76.94 -22.96 4.50
CA HIS A 49 -76.29 -23.75 3.45
C HIS A 49 -76.50 -25.27 3.62
N GLU A 50 -76.59 -25.76 4.86
CA GLU A 50 -76.62 -27.17 5.24
C GLU A 50 -78.04 -27.71 5.44
N LEU A 51 -79.01 -26.82 5.70
CA LEU A 51 -80.40 -27.21 5.96
C LEU A 51 -81.09 -27.76 4.71
N ASN A 52 -81.69 -28.94 4.84
CA ASN A 52 -82.58 -29.53 3.84
C ASN A 52 -84.04 -29.04 4.01
N ALA A 53 -84.92 -29.41 3.07
CA ALA A 53 -86.33 -28.98 3.08
C ALA A 53 -87.08 -29.38 4.36
N GLU A 54 -86.74 -30.52 4.94
CA GLU A 54 -87.36 -31.03 6.16
C GLU A 54 -86.90 -30.23 7.39
N GLN A 55 -85.61 -29.98 7.52
CA GLN A 55 -85.04 -29.18 8.61
C GLN A 55 -85.52 -27.73 8.55
N MET A 56 -85.66 -27.15 7.36
CA MET A 56 -86.30 -25.83 7.18
C MET A 56 -87.76 -25.84 7.63
N GLY A 57 -88.49 -26.93 7.36
CA GLY A 57 -89.86 -27.12 7.84
C GLY A 57 -89.92 -27.21 9.37
N LYS A 58 -89.06 -28.02 10.01
CA LYS A 58 -89.01 -28.12 11.47
C LYS A 58 -88.69 -26.78 12.12
N LEU A 59 -87.78 -26.00 11.53
CA LEU A 59 -87.47 -24.67 12.02
C LEU A 59 -88.64 -23.69 11.88
N ALA A 60 -89.44 -23.83 10.82
CA ALA A 60 -90.67 -23.05 10.66
C ALA A 60 -91.72 -23.43 11.72
N VAL A 61 -91.81 -24.69 12.14
CA VAL A 61 -92.65 -25.11 13.28
C VAL A 61 -92.14 -24.46 14.58
N LEU A 62 -90.83 -24.41 14.81
CA LEU A 62 -90.26 -23.76 15.99
C LEU A 62 -90.55 -22.25 16.01
N LEU A 63 -90.44 -21.56 14.87
CA LEU A 63 -90.82 -20.14 14.75
C LEU A 63 -92.32 -19.92 15.01
N LEU A 64 -93.16 -20.82 14.49
CA LEU A 64 -94.59 -20.80 14.77
C LEU A 64 -94.86 -20.99 16.27
N ASN A 65 -94.15 -21.90 16.93
CA ASN A 65 -94.28 -22.14 18.36
C ASN A 65 -93.87 -20.93 19.20
N CYS A 66 -92.82 -20.20 18.80
CA CYS A 66 -92.47 -18.93 19.46
C CYS A 66 -93.63 -17.94 19.44
N GLN A 67 -94.27 -17.78 18.28
CA GLN A 67 -95.42 -16.90 18.13
C GLN A 67 -96.61 -17.41 18.97
N SER A 68 -96.93 -18.70 18.87
CA SER A 68 -98.02 -19.32 19.61
C SER A 68 -97.85 -19.21 21.12
N ASP A 69 -96.66 -19.50 21.65
CA ASP A 69 -96.36 -19.42 23.10
C ASP A 69 -96.53 -17.98 23.62
N SER A 70 -96.05 -16.99 22.85
CA SER A 70 -96.19 -15.57 23.22
C SER A 70 -97.64 -15.09 23.26
N GLU A 71 -98.52 -15.71 22.48
CA GLU A 71 -99.95 -15.41 22.42
C GLU A 71 -100.81 -16.33 23.32
N GLY A 72 -100.19 -17.27 24.05
CA GLY A 72 -100.90 -18.25 24.88
C GLY A 72 -101.70 -19.28 24.06
N ARG A 73 -101.29 -19.55 22.82
CA ARG A 73 -101.88 -20.56 21.93
C ARG A 73 -101.17 -21.92 22.08
N PRO A 74 -101.80 -23.02 21.62
CA PRO A 74 -101.15 -24.32 21.60
C PRO A 74 -99.83 -24.31 20.82
N VAL A 75 -98.82 -24.95 21.39
CA VAL A 75 -97.52 -25.20 20.76
C VAL A 75 -97.42 -26.66 20.31
N PHE A 76 -96.66 -26.91 19.24
CA PHE A 76 -96.54 -28.24 18.63
C PHE A 76 -95.14 -28.80 18.88
N PRO A 77 -94.98 -29.93 19.57
CA PRO A 77 -93.66 -30.49 19.86
C PRO A 77 -92.95 -30.89 18.56
N CYS A 78 -91.70 -30.44 18.40
CA CYS A 78 -90.89 -30.75 17.23
C CYS A 78 -89.41 -30.81 17.63
N SER A 79 -88.88 -32.03 17.79
CA SER A 79 -87.45 -32.28 18.04
C SER A 79 -86.71 -32.59 16.72
N GLU A 80 -85.38 -32.72 16.78
CA GLU A 80 -84.58 -33.03 15.58
C GLU A 80 -84.85 -34.44 15.06
N GLU A 81 -85.18 -35.39 15.93
CA GLU A 81 -85.44 -36.80 15.63
C GLU A 81 -86.84 -37.04 15.07
N MET A 82 -87.81 -36.19 15.43
CA MET A 82 -89.19 -36.28 14.93
C MET A 82 -89.25 -35.91 13.45
N SER A 83 -89.96 -36.66 12.63
CA SER A 83 -90.22 -36.26 11.24
C SER A 83 -91.08 -35.00 11.16
N LEU A 84 -90.94 -34.23 10.08
CA LEU A 84 -91.75 -33.02 9.88
C LEU A 84 -93.26 -33.30 9.94
N ARG A 85 -93.70 -34.45 9.43
CA ARG A 85 -95.10 -34.89 9.51
C ARG A 85 -95.59 -34.98 10.95
N GLN A 86 -94.79 -35.55 11.85
CA GLN A 86 -95.13 -35.69 13.27
C GLN A 86 -95.26 -34.33 13.96
N CYS A 87 -94.47 -33.34 13.54
CA CYS A 87 -94.56 -31.98 14.08
C CYS A 87 -95.85 -31.26 13.66
N THR A 88 -96.46 -31.63 12.54
CA THR A 88 -97.57 -30.87 11.94
C THR A 88 -98.91 -31.61 11.92
N GLU A 89 -98.94 -32.88 12.31
CA GLU A 89 -100.13 -33.74 12.23
C GLU A 89 -101.33 -33.21 13.02
N GLN A 90 -101.08 -32.52 14.14
CA GLN A 90 -102.13 -31.99 15.02
C GLN A 90 -102.57 -30.55 14.65
N MET A 91 -102.02 -29.96 13.59
CA MET A 91 -102.35 -28.59 13.19
C MET A 91 -103.73 -28.56 12.50
N ASP A 92 -104.59 -27.64 12.92
CA ASP A 92 -105.83 -27.35 12.21
C ASP A 92 -105.54 -26.62 10.88
N PRO A 93 -106.50 -26.53 9.95
CA PRO A 93 -106.27 -25.89 8.64
C PRO A 93 -105.74 -24.45 8.73
N ASN A 94 -106.13 -23.69 9.75
CA ASN A 94 -105.64 -22.32 9.93
C ASN A 94 -104.18 -22.29 10.41
N THR A 95 -103.83 -23.13 11.37
CA THR A 95 -102.45 -23.27 11.85
C THR A 95 -101.53 -23.83 10.76
N TRP A 96 -102.02 -24.79 9.96
CA TRP A 96 -101.29 -25.32 8.81
C TRP A 96 -100.98 -24.25 7.76
N ASN A 97 -101.92 -23.34 7.49
CA ASN A 97 -101.68 -22.20 6.61
C ASN A 97 -100.64 -21.21 7.19
N ALA A 98 -100.70 -20.94 8.50
CA ALA A 98 -99.70 -20.11 9.17
C ALA A 98 -98.30 -20.75 9.11
N TYR A 99 -98.21 -22.06 9.33
CA TYR A 99 -97.00 -22.85 9.17
C TYR A 99 -96.42 -22.71 7.75
N HIS A 100 -97.25 -22.82 6.70
CA HIS A 100 -96.81 -22.64 5.32
C HIS A 100 -96.27 -21.22 5.05
N LEU A 101 -96.93 -20.20 5.58
CA LEU A 101 -96.48 -18.81 5.45
C LEU A 101 -95.11 -18.61 6.10
N ILE A 102 -94.91 -19.11 7.31
CA ILE A 102 -93.64 -19.04 8.03
C ILE A 102 -92.56 -19.84 7.29
N THR A 103 -92.89 -21.04 6.79
CA THR A 103 -91.97 -21.86 5.99
C THR A 103 -91.49 -21.12 4.75
N ASN A 104 -92.37 -20.42 4.04
CA ASN A 104 -91.98 -19.62 2.88
C ASN A 104 -91.07 -18.44 3.26
N ARG A 105 -91.29 -17.80 4.42
CA ARG A 105 -90.39 -16.76 4.94
C ARG A 105 -89.01 -17.33 5.29
N VAL A 106 -88.95 -18.50 5.94
CA VAL A 106 -87.69 -19.20 6.24
C VAL A 106 -86.91 -19.50 4.95
N LYS A 107 -87.59 -20.02 3.92
CA LYS A 107 -86.97 -20.27 2.60
C LYS A 107 -86.43 -18.99 1.96
N ALA A 108 -87.17 -17.88 2.02
CA ALA A 108 -86.73 -16.60 1.48
C ALA A 108 -85.49 -16.05 2.23
N VAL A 109 -85.48 -16.14 3.57
CA VAL A 109 -84.32 -15.75 4.38
C VAL A 109 -83.10 -16.60 4.01
N CYS A 110 -83.25 -17.93 3.90
CA CYS A 110 -82.13 -18.76 3.50
C CYS A 110 -81.61 -18.50 2.09
N ALA A 111 -82.50 -18.23 1.14
CA ALA A 111 -82.08 -17.83 -0.20
C ALA A 111 -81.24 -16.55 -0.13
N SER A 112 -81.69 -15.54 0.62
CA SER A 112 -80.95 -14.27 0.80
C SER A 112 -79.58 -14.49 1.44
N VAL A 113 -79.51 -15.27 2.53
CA VAL A 113 -78.24 -15.56 3.22
C VAL A 113 -77.26 -16.30 2.29
N ARG A 114 -77.74 -17.29 1.54
CA ARG A 114 -76.92 -18.02 0.55
C ARG A 114 -76.41 -17.08 -0.55
N HIS A 115 -77.24 -16.15 -1.03
CA HIS A 115 -76.83 -15.14 -2.01
C HIS A 115 -75.75 -14.20 -1.47
N GLU A 116 -75.88 -13.73 -0.22
CA GLU A 116 -74.85 -12.89 0.42
C GLU A 116 -73.53 -13.63 0.60
N GLN A 117 -73.57 -14.88 1.06
CA GLN A 117 -72.38 -15.73 1.20
C GLN A 117 -71.69 -15.96 -0.15
N PHE A 118 -72.47 -16.30 -1.18
CA PHE A 118 -71.94 -16.48 -2.54
C PHE A 118 -71.28 -15.20 -3.07
N ARG A 119 -71.94 -14.05 -2.87
CA ARG A 119 -71.38 -12.74 -3.25
C ARG A 119 -70.07 -12.46 -2.52
N GLY A 120 -70.02 -12.65 -1.21
CA GLY A 120 -68.80 -12.43 -0.42
C GLY A 120 -67.64 -13.33 -0.83
N LEU A 121 -67.90 -14.62 -1.08
CA LEU A 121 -66.90 -15.57 -1.58
C LEU A 121 -66.40 -15.20 -2.98
N THR A 122 -67.30 -14.73 -3.85
CA THR A 122 -66.94 -14.28 -5.19
C THR A 122 -66.10 -13.01 -5.13
N GLU A 123 -66.48 -12.01 -4.33
CA GLU A 123 -65.70 -10.79 -4.13
C GLU A 123 -64.30 -11.10 -3.59
N LEU A 124 -64.18 -11.97 -2.57
CA LEU A 124 -62.90 -12.43 -2.04
C LEU A 124 -62.05 -13.09 -3.13
N THR A 125 -62.65 -14.00 -3.90
CA THR A 125 -61.95 -14.76 -4.96
C THR A 125 -61.47 -13.84 -6.08
N VAL A 126 -62.33 -12.92 -6.54
CA VAL A 126 -61.99 -11.92 -7.56
C VAL A 126 -60.86 -11.02 -7.07
N ASN A 127 -60.94 -10.51 -5.85
CA ASN A 127 -59.89 -9.67 -5.27
C ASN A 127 -58.56 -10.44 -5.14
N LYS A 128 -58.61 -11.72 -4.74
CA LYS A 128 -57.42 -12.56 -4.64
C LYS A 128 -56.80 -12.84 -6.01
N LEU A 129 -57.61 -13.17 -7.02
CA LEU A 129 -57.16 -13.36 -8.39
C LEU A 129 -56.54 -12.08 -8.94
N MET A 130 -57.19 -10.93 -8.75
CA MET A 130 -56.71 -9.62 -9.18
C MET A 130 -55.36 -9.27 -8.54
N SER A 131 -55.24 -9.44 -7.23
CA SER A 131 -53.97 -9.23 -6.51
C SER A 131 -52.87 -10.15 -7.02
N THR A 132 -53.19 -11.42 -7.24
CA THR A 132 -52.23 -12.42 -7.70
C THR A 132 -51.77 -12.10 -9.13
N ALA A 133 -52.69 -11.71 -10.02
CA ALA A 133 -52.37 -11.30 -11.38
C ALA A 133 -51.45 -10.06 -11.38
N HIS A 134 -51.74 -9.05 -10.56
CA HIS A 134 -50.87 -7.87 -10.43
C HIS A 134 -49.47 -8.21 -9.91
N GLU A 135 -49.37 -9.12 -8.94
CA GLU A 135 -48.08 -9.57 -8.42
C GLU A 135 -47.26 -10.30 -9.48
N GLN A 136 -47.91 -11.16 -10.28
CA GLN A 136 -47.26 -11.87 -11.39
C GLN A 136 -46.75 -10.90 -12.47
N VAL A 137 -47.55 -9.89 -12.83
CA VAL A 137 -47.11 -8.85 -13.78
C VAL A 137 -45.88 -8.11 -13.25
N ARG A 138 -45.90 -7.69 -11.98
CA ARG A 138 -44.73 -7.03 -11.36
C ARG A 138 -43.49 -7.92 -11.32
N MET A 139 -43.66 -9.23 -11.13
CA MET A 139 -42.55 -10.19 -11.17
C MET A 139 -41.97 -10.29 -12.58
N MET A 140 -42.82 -10.33 -13.60
CA MET A 140 -42.38 -10.32 -15.00
C MET A 140 -41.64 -9.02 -15.36
N ASP A 141 -42.12 -7.86 -14.93
CA ASP A 141 -41.42 -6.57 -15.14
C ASP A 141 -40.02 -6.59 -14.52
N LYS A 142 -39.89 -7.08 -13.27
CA LYS A 142 -38.59 -7.24 -12.61
C LYS A 142 -37.67 -8.22 -13.34
N LEU A 143 -38.22 -9.32 -13.86
CA LEU A 143 -37.46 -10.28 -14.66
C LEU A 143 -36.94 -9.65 -15.96
N THR A 144 -37.78 -8.89 -16.66
CA THR A 144 -37.38 -8.15 -17.87
C THR A 144 -36.30 -7.11 -17.58
N GLU A 145 -36.42 -6.37 -16.47
CA GLU A 145 -35.39 -5.42 -16.04
C GLU A 145 -34.05 -6.13 -15.77
N LYS A 146 -34.08 -7.25 -15.04
CA LYS A 146 -32.88 -8.04 -14.75
C LYS A 146 -32.27 -8.65 -16.01
N GLN A 147 -33.09 -9.11 -16.94
CA GLN A 147 -32.64 -9.62 -18.24
C GLN A 147 -31.95 -8.52 -19.05
N SER A 148 -32.49 -7.30 -19.05
CA SER A 148 -31.88 -6.14 -19.72
C SER A 148 -30.54 -5.74 -19.08
N GLN A 149 -30.46 -5.73 -17.74
CA GLN A 149 -29.22 -5.50 -17.00
C GLN A 149 -28.16 -6.56 -17.35
N LEU A 150 -28.53 -7.84 -17.35
CA LEU A 150 -27.64 -8.94 -17.74
C LEU A 150 -27.15 -8.81 -19.17
N GLN A 151 -28.02 -8.45 -20.12
CA GLN A 151 -27.62 -8.23 -21.51
C GLN A 151 -26.62 -7.08 -21.62
N THR A 152 -26.82 -6.00 -20.87
CA THR A 152 -25.91 -4.84 -20.83
C THR A 152 -24.54 -5.22 -20.28
N ILE A 153 -24.50 -5.91 -19.14
CA ILE A 153 -23.25 -6.39 -18.53
C ILE A 153 -22.54 -7.36 -19.48
N THR A 154 -23.27 -8.30 -20.09
CA THR A 154 -22.72 -9.25 -21.05
C THR A 154 -22.09 -8.52 -22.23
N LYS A 155 -22.77 -7.50 -22.78
CA LYS A 155 -22.21 -6.66 -23.85
C LYS A 155 -20.91 -5.98 -23.42
N GLN A 156 -20.88 -5.37 -22.24
CA GLN A 156 -19.69 -4.72 -21.70
C GLN A 156 -18.52 -5.70 -21.52
N VAL A 157 -18.80 -6.91 -21.01
CA VAL A 157 -17.78 -7.95 -20.84
C VAL A 157 -17.23 -8.40 -22.20
N VAL A 158 -18.10 -8.59 -23.20
CA VAL A 158 -17.67 -8.94 -24.56
C VAL A 158 -16.82 -7.83 -25.17
N GLU A 159 -17.21 -6.56 -25.04
CA GLU A 159 -16.42 -5.41 -25.52
C GLU A 159 -15.04 -5.34 -24.84
N GLN A 160 -14.99 -5.49 -23.51
CA GLN A 160 -13.72 -5.55 -22.77
C GLN A 160 -12.85 -6.74 -23.17
N MET A 161 -13.46 -7.90 -23.44
CA MET A 161 -12.75 -9.07 -23.90
C MET A 161 -12.12 -8.84 -25.28
N VAL A 162 -12.85 -8.19 -26.20
CA VAL A 162 -12.32 -7.83 -27.53
C VAL A 162 -11.15 -6.85 -27.40
N ASP A 163 -11.29 -5.78 -26.60
CA ASP A 163 -10.21 -4.81 -26.36
C ASP A 163 -8.96 -5.49 -25.77
N ASN A 164 -9.15 -6.32 -24.74
CA ASN A 164 -8.06 -7.07 -24.13
C ASN A 164 -7.38 -8.01 -25.14
N ASN A 165 -8.15 -8.67 -26.00
CA ASN A 165 -7.60 -9.57 -27.00
C ASN A 165 -6.80 -8.82 -28.07
N GLU A 166 -7.28 -7.65 -28.51
CA GLU A 166 -6.54 -6.76 -29.43
C GLU A 166 -5.23 -6.28 -28.80
N ARG A 167 -5.25 -5.90 -27.51
CA ARG A 167 -4.05 -5.53 -26.75
C ARG A 167 -3.06 -6.68 -26.64
N ILE A 168 -3.53 -7.89 -26.35
CA ILE A 168 -2.69 -9.10 -26.29
C ILE A 168 -2.07 -9.39 -27.66
N ALA A 169 -2.85 -9.32 -28.74
CA ALA A 169 -2.35 -9.52 -30.09
C ALA A 169 -1.26 -8.49 -30.46
N SER A 170 -1.47 -7.22 -30.10
CA SER A 170 -0.47 -6.16 -30.27
C SER A 170 0.80 -6.42 -29.47
N GLN A 171 0.67 -6.83 -28.20
CA GLN A 171 1.81 -7.20 -27.35
C GLN A 171 2.59 -8.39 -27.93
N GLN A 172 1.91 -9.43 -28.41
CA GLN A 172 2.55 -10.56 -29.09
C GLN A 172 3.31 -10.11 -30.35
N GLY A 173 2.71 -9.22 -31.16
CA GLY A 173 3.38 -8.62 -32.32
C GLY A 173 4.66 -7.85 -31.95
N ASN A 174 4.64 -7.10 -30.85
CA ASN A 174 5.81 -6.39 -30.36
C ASN A 174 6.89 -7.33 -29.82
N ILE A 175 6.50 -8.41 -29.11
CA ILE A 175 7.44 -9.44 -28.63
C ILE A 175 8.11 -10.14 -29.81
N LEU A 176 7.37 -10.46 -30.88
CA LEU A 176 7.93 -11.05 -32.10
C LEU A 176 8.99 -10.14 -32.73
N LYS A 177 8.68 -8.85 -32.91
CA LYS A 177 9.65 -7.85 -33.43
C LYS A 177 10.88 -7.74 -32.53
N LEU A 178 10.70 -7.68 -31.21
CA LEU A 178 11.80 -7.61 -30.26
C LEU A 178 12.66 -8.88 -30.30
N SER A 179 12.04 -10.05 -30.42
CA SER A 179 12.71 -11.34 -30.59
C SER A 179 13.57 -11.37 -31.86
N GLU A 180 13.09 -10.83 -32.98
CA GLU A 180 13.86 -10.70 -34.22
C GLU A 180 15.10 -9.80 -34.03
N VAL A 181 14.94 -8.66 -33.35
CA VAL A 181 16.05 -7.75 -33.04
C VAL A 181 17.08 -8.43 -32.14
N HIS A 182 16.63 -9.15 -31.11
CA HIS A 182 17.53 -9.93 -30.24
C HIS A 182 18.28 -11.00 -31.03
N ARG A 183 17.60 -11.73 -31.92
CA ARG A 183 18.23 -12.73 -32.78
C ARG A 183 19.31 -12.12 -33.65
N ALA A 184 19.04 -10.98 -34.30
CA ALA A 184 20.02 -10.27 -35.11
C ALA A 184 21.23 -9.78 -34.29
N LYS A 185 21.01 -9.31 -33.05
CA LYS A 185 22.08 -8.87 -32.17
C LYS A 185 22.96 -10.02 -31.67
N VAL A 186 22.36 -11.16 -31.33
CA VAL A 186 23.12 -12.38 -30.98
C VAL A 186 23.96 -12.85 -32.16
N GLU A 187 23.41 -12.84 -33.37
CA GLU A 187 24.13 -13.20 -34.59
C GLU A 187 25.30 -12.24 -34.87
N SER A 188 25.10 -10.94 -34.66
CA SER A 188 26.18 -9.94 -34.76
C SER A 188 27.29 -10.20 -33.72
N ASN A 189 26.92 -10.33 -32.45
CA ASN A 189 27.88 -10.59 -31.38
C ASN A 189 28.68 -11.89 -31.65
N TYR A 190 28.03 -12.92 -32.18
CA TYR A 190 28.70 -14.16 -32.55
C TYR A 190 29.73 -13.95 -33.66
N ARG A 191 29.40 -13.15 -34.69
CA ARG A 191 30.35 -12.78 -35.76
C ARG A 191 31.52 -11.97 -35.22
N ASP A 192 31.27 -11.04 -34.31
CA ASP A 192 32.32 -10.21 -33.69
C ASP A 192 33.26 -11.07 -32.83
N LEU A 193 32.72 -11.99 -32.02
CA LEU A 193 33.52 -12.95 -31.25
C LEU A 193 34.40 -13.85 -32.14
N LEU A 194 33.87 -14.32 -33.28
CA LEU A 194 34.66 -15.08 -34.25
C LEU A 194 35.79 -14.25 -34.83
N ARG A 195 35.54 -12.97 -35.11
CA ARG A 195 36.55 -12.04 -35.61
C ARG A 195 37.64 -11.77 -34.56
N GLU A 196 37.26 -11.46 -33.33
CA GLU A 196 38.19 -11.27 -32.22
C GLU A 196 39.05 -12.50 -31.96
N LYS A 197 38.47 -13.71 -31.99
CA LYS A 197 39.22 -14.96 -31.88
C LYS A 197 40.27 -15.09 -32.99
N GLY A 198 39.94 -14.68 -34.22
CA GLY A 198 40.89 -14.61 -35.33
C GLY A 198 42.06 -13.66 -35.07
N VAL A 199 41.77 -12.46 -34.55
CA VAL A 199 42.77 -11.46 -34.18
C VAL A 199 43.64 -11.94 -33.01
N ILE A 200 43.06 -12.55 -31.98
CA ILE A 200 43.82 -13.12 -30.85
C ILE A 200 44.77 -14.20 -31.34
N LYS A 201 44.31 -15.08 -32.22
CA LYS A 201 45.16 -16.14 -32.81
C LYS A 201 46.32 -15.53 -33.61
N ALA A 202 46.06 -14.48 -34.40
CA ALA A 202 47.09 -13.76 -35.13
C ALA A 202 48.10 -13.09 -34.18
N GLY A 203 47.62 -12.40 -33.14
CA GLY A 203 48.46 -11.77 -32.12
C GLY A 203 49.30 -12.77 -31.33
N GLN A 204 48.75 -13.94 -30.98
CA GLN A 204 49.52 -15.02 -30.34
C GLN A 204 50.64 -15.53 -31.24
N GLN A 205 50.39 -15.65 -32.55
CA GLN A 205 51.41 -16.08 -33.51
C GLN A 205 52.51 -15.02 -33.65
N GLU A 206 52.16 -13.74 -33.68
CA GLU A 206 53.12 -12.63 -33.69
C GLU A 206 53.98 -12.60 -32.42
N VAL A 207 53.38 -12.76 -31.24
CA VAL A 207 54.11 -12.84 -29.96
C VAL A 207 55.07 -14.04 -29.92
N ALA A 208 54.65 -15.20 -30.44
CA ALA A 208 55.51 -16.38 -30.51
C ALA A 208 56.75 -16.15 -31.41
N VAL A 209 56.58 -15.44 -32.53
CA VAL A 209 57.69 -15.04 -33.40
C VAL A 209 58.63 -14.08 -32.68
N LEU A 210 58.09 -13.04 -32.02
CA LEU A 210 58.87 -12.08 -31.23
C LEU A 210 59.67 -12.74 -30.11
N LEU A 211 59.06 -13.68 -29.36
CA LEU A 211 59.75 -14.42 -28.29
C LEU A 211 60.90 -15.28 -28.84
N THR A 212 60.71 -15.87 -30.02
CA THR A 212 61.76 -16.67 -30.67
C THR A 212 62.92 -15.78 -31.13
N ASP A 213 62.66 -14.60 -31.69
CA ASP A 213 63.69 -13.62 -32.06
C ASP A 213 64.44 -13.08 -30.84
N LEU A 214 63.72 -12.71 -29.78
CA LEU A 214 64.31 -12.26 -28.52
C LEU A 214 65.23 -13.33 -27.91
N ARG A 215 64.78 -14.59 -27.86
CA ARG A 215 65.59 -15.70 -27.38
C ARG A 215 66.88 -15.83 -28.19
N LYS A 216 66.80 -15.76 -29.52
CA LYS A 216 67.97 -15.82 -30.39
C LYS A 216 68.96 -14.69 -30.11
N ARG A 217 68.49 -13.45 -29.97
CA ARG A 217 69.35 -12.29 -29.64
C ARG A 217 70.03 -12.43 -28.27
N ILE A 218 69.33 -13.01 -27.30
CA ILE A 218 69.90 -13.30 -25.97
C ILE A 218 71.01 -14.35 -26.10
N ASP A 219 70.75 -15.46 -26.79
CA ASP A 219 71.75 -16.52 -27.01
C ASP A 219 73.00 -15.96 -27.75
N ASP A 220 72.80 -15.13 -28.78
CA ASP A 220 73.89 -14.47 -29.51
C ASP A 220 74.71 -13.54 -28.59
N SER A 221 74.04 -12.77 -27.71
CA SER A 221 74.71 -11.88 -26.76
C SER A 221 75.50 -12.66 -25.69
N VAL A 222 74.97 -13.80 -25.24
CA VAL A 222 75.67 -14.71 -24.30
C VAL A 222 76.93 -15.27 -24.94
N ASN A 223 76.85 -15.75 -26.19
CA ASN A 223 78.01 -16.24 -26.94
C ASN A 223 79.08 -15.15 -27.11
N GLN A 224 78.67 -13.91 -27.38
CA GLN A 224 79.59 -12.77 -27.52
C GLN A 224 80.30 -12.42 -26.21
N LEU A 225 79.59 -12.49 -25.08
CA LEU A 225 80.16 -12.30 -23.74
C LEU A 225 81.16 -13.41 -23.39
N GLU A 226 80.89 -14.65 -23.78
CA GLU A 226 81.80 -15.78 -23.57
C GLU A 226 83.12 -15.59 -24.33
N GLU A 227 83.08 -15.14 -25.58
CA GLU A 227 84.28 -14.77 -26.33
C GLU A 227 85.05 -13.61 -25.67
N GLN A 228 84.34 -12.61 -25.16
CA GLN A 228 84.97 -11.47 -24.50
C GLN A 228 85.67 -11.87 -23.20
N SER A 229 85.06 -12.77 -22.41
CA SER A 229 85.68 -13.38 -21.23
C SER A 229 86.97 -14.14 -21.59
N LYS A 230 86.94 -14.92 -22.68
CA LYS A 230 88.12 -15.64 -23.18
C LYS A 230 89.24 -14.68 -23.61
N ARG A 231 88.92 -13.58 -24.32
CA ARG A 231 89.88 -12.53 -24.68
C ARG A 231 90.48 -11.82 -23.45
N SER A 232 89.65 -11.53 -22.44
CA SER A 232 90.11 -10.91 -21.19
C SER A 232 91.14 -11.77 -20.45
N LYS A 233 90.98 -13.10 -20.50
CA LYS A 233 91.90 -14.04 -19.84
C LYS A 233 93.29 -14.05 -20.50
N VAL A 234 93.34 -13.97 -21.83
CA VAL A 234 94.60 -13.87 -22.59
C VAL A 234 95.33 -12.55 -22.29
N ASN A 235 94.60 -11.43 -22.23
CA ASN A 235 95.21 -10.14 -21.87
C ASN A 235 95.77 -10.13 -20.43
N HIS A 236 95.13 -10.84 -19.49
CA HIS A 236 95.60 -10.92 -18.11
C HIS A 236 96.93 -11.70 -18.00
N ASP A 237 97.08 -12.76 -18.79
CA ASP A 237 98.30 -13.57 -18.88
C ASP A 237 99.47 -12.77 -19.47
N ALA A 238 99.20 -11.94 -20.49
CA ALA A 238 100.19 -11.02 -21.06
C ALA A 238 100.66 -9.96 -20.04
N LEU A 239 99.75 -9.42 -19.22
CA LEU A 239 100.06 -8.48 -18.14
C LEU A 239 100.98 -9.08 -17.06
N LEU A 240 100.79 -10.37 -16.72
CA LEU A 240 101.67 -11.08 -15.78
C LEU A 240 103.08 -11.27 -16.37
N THR A 241 103.17 -11.52 -17.67
CA THR A 241 104.45 -11.66 -18.38
C THR A 241 105.22 -10.34 -18.43
N ASP A 242 104.54 -9.21 -18.64
CA ASP A 242 105.15 -7.87 -18.59
C ASP A 242 105.63 -7.49 -17.17
N LEU A 243 104.95 -7.96 -16.12
CA LEU A 243 105.38 -7.77 -14.73
C LEU A 243 106.68 -8.53 -14.41
N GLU A 244 106.86 -9.75 -14.94
CA GLU A 244 108.13 -10.49 -14.83
C GLU A 244 109.26 -9.76 -15.58
N ALA A 245 108.98 -9.18 -16.75
CA ALA A 245 109.96 -8.37 -17.49
C ALA A 245 110.36 -7.10 -16.71
N LEU A 246 109.40 -6.40 -16.10
CA LEU A 246 109.67 -5.23 -15.26
C LEU A 246 110.56 -5.56 -14.05
N GLN A 247 110.38 -6.74 -13.45
CA GLN A 247 111.24 -7.21 -12.36
C GLN A 247 112.68 -7.48 -12.82
N ALA A 248 112.88 -8.04 -14.02
CA ALA A 248 114.20 -8.23 -14.61
C ALA A 248 114.89 -6.89 -14.93
N HIS A 249 114.14 -5.90 -15.44
CA HIS A 249 114.65 -4.55 -15.67
C HIS A 249 115.06 -3.84 -14.37
N ALA A 250 114.32 -4.03 -13.27
CA ALA A 250 114.68 -3.47 -11.97
C ALA A 250 115.99 -4.07 -11.41
N ALA A 251 116.23 -5.37 -11.60
CA ALA A 251 117.49 -6.02 -11.24
C ALA A 251 118.68 -5.48 -12.05
N GLN A 252 118.45 -5.14 -13.32
CA GLN A 252 119.46 -4.55 -14.22
C GLN A 252 119.78 -3.08 -13.88
N ILE A 253 118.83 -2.34 -13.30
CA ILE A 253 119.06 -0.99 -12.77
C ILE A 253 119.89 -1.04 -11.49
N ALA A 254 119.63 -2.01 -10.60
CA ALA A 254 120.39 -2.18 -9.35
C ALA A 254 121.88 -2.46 -9.60
N THR A 255 122.21 -3.30 -10.60
CA THR A 255 123.61 -3.54 -10.99
C THR A 255 124.27 -2.31 -11.59
N LYS A 256 123.52 -1.48 -12.33
CA LYS A 256 124.03 -0.24 -12.92
C LYS A 256 124.28 0.87 -11.88
N ILE A 257 123.51 0.88 -10.78
CA ILE A 257 123.72 1.78 -9.62
C ILE A 257 125.01 1.44 -8.88
N ASP A 258 125.34 0.15 -8.73
CA ASP A 258 126.59 -0.30 -8.09
C ASP A 258 127.82 0.13 -8.92
N GLU A 259 127.72 0.02 -10.25
CA GLU A 259 128.72 0.50 -11.20
C GLU A 259 128.90 2.03 -11.18
N THR A 260 127.82 2.80 -10.93
CA THR A 260 127.91 4.27 -10.79
C THR A 260 128.46 4.72 -9.42
N GLY A 261 128.27 3.91 -8.37
CA GLY A 261 128.80 4.18 -7.02
C GLY A 261 130.33 4.27 -6.98
N VAL A 262 131.02 3.47 -7.79
CA VAL A 262 132.48 3.50 -7.93
C VAL A 262 132.96 4.80 -8.58
N HIS A 263 132.21 5.34 -9.54
CA HIS A 263 132.52 6.59 -10.23
C HIS A 263 132.23 7.83 -9.34
N PHE A 264 131.26 7.73 -8.42
CA PHE A 264 130.92 8.80 -7.46
C PHE A 264 131.98 8.94 -6.36
N ALA A 265 132.56 7.83 -5.88
CA ALA A 265 133.64 7.84 -4.89
C ALA A 265 134.92 8.53 -5.39
N GLN A 266 135.21 8.45 -6.70
CA GLN A 266 136.33 9.16 -7.33
C GLN A 266 136.03 10.66 -7.52
N HIS A 267 134.78 11.04 -7.72
CA HIS A 267 134.37 12.45 -7.80
C HIS A 267 134.31 13.13 -6.42
N HIS A 268 134.06 12.38 -5.35
CA HIS A 268 133.95 12.92 -3.98
C HIS A 268 135.30 13.36 -3.40
N ARG A 269 136.41 12.69 -3.75
CA ARG A 269 137.77 13.12 -3.36
C ARG A 269 138.22 14.46 -3.97
N ALA A 270 137.57 14.90 -5.05
CA ALA A 270 137.85 16.19 -5.70
C ALA A 270 136.99 17.35 -5.16
N VAL A 271 136.04 17.09 -4.26
CA VAL A 271 135.09 18.09 -3.70
C VAL A 271 135.50 18.55 -2.29
N GLU A 272 136.44 17.85 -1.65
CA GLU A 272 136.96 18.17 -0.31
C GLU A 272 137.78 19.49 -0.25
N GLU A 273 138.24 19.99 -1.39
CA GLU A 273 139.04 21.22 -1.46
C GLU A 273 138.20 22.52 -1.53
N GLN A 274 136.85 22.42 -1.60
CA GLN A 274 135.96 23.58 -1.84
C GLN A 274 134.74 23.69 -0.89
N TYR A 275 134.81 23.15 0.34
CA TYR A 275 133.73 23.27 1.34
C TYR A 275 134.20 23.87 2.67
N GLY A 276 135.07 24.89 2.59
CA GLY A 276 135.65 25.56 3.75
C GLY A 276 134.96 26.85 4.24
N TYR A 277 133.86 27.35 3.64
CA TYR A 277 133.42 28.72 3.98
C TYR A 277 131.91 29.02 4.09
N THR A 278 130.97 28.08 3.89
CA THR A 278 129.55 28.49 3.77
C THR A 278 128.52 27.53 4.35
N LEU A 279 128.59 27.18 5.65
CA LEU A 279 127.38 26.72 6.34
C LEU A 279 127.42 26.82 7.89
N GLU A 280 127.89 27.95 8.41
CA GLU A 280 127.80 28.33 9.83
C GLU A 280 126.44 29.00 10.20
N GLN A 281 125.45 29.09 9.31
CA GLN A 281 124.29 29.99 9.54
C GLN A 281 122.88 29.46 9.21
N LEU A 282 122.60 28.14 9.23
CA LEU A 282 121.24 27.64 8.97
C LEU A 282 120.80 26.50 9.89
N GLN A 283 120.64 26.79 11.19
CA GLN A 283 120.22 25.78 12.18
C GLN A 283 119.17 26.26 13.20
N ARG A 284 118.28 27.22 12.87
CA ARG A 284 117.40 27.78 13.93
C ARG A 284 115.90 27.99 13.71
N ILE A 285 115.23 27.44 12.70
CA ILE A 285 113.76 27.56 12.64
C ILE A 285 113.10 26.24 12.23
N ASN A 286 112.79 25.45 13.25
CA ASN A 286 111.86 24.34 13.29
C ASN A 286 110.95 24.58 14.50
N ALA A 287 109.64 24.82 14.28
CA ALA A 287 108.50 24.56 15.19
C ALA A 287 107.35 25.59 14.99
N THR A 288 106.23 25.20 14.35
CA THR A 288 104.82 25.63 14.61
C THR A 288 103.87 25.28 13.45
N VAL A 289 103.45 24.01 13.30
CA VAL A 289 102.24 23.68 12.49
C VAL A 289 101.33 22.65 13.19
N ALA A 290 101.66 22.23 14.41
CA ALA A 290 100.91 21.22 15.16
C ALA A 290 99.61 21.73 15.86
N SER A 291 99.03 22.87 15.47
CA SER A 291 97.93 23.53 16.24
C SER A 291 96.75 24.03 15.38
N MET A 292 96.23 23.24 14.43
CA MET A 292 95.10 23.67 13.58
C MET A 292 93.92 22.66 13.51
N LEU A 293 93.88 21.66 14.40
CA LEU A 293 92.99 20.49 14.28
C LEU A 293 91.81 20.41 15.28
N GLU A 294 91.40 21.52 15.92
CA GLU A 294 90.42 21.50 17.05
C GLU A 294 89.19 22.44 16.87
N SER A 295 88.68 22.69 15.66
CA SER A 295 87.55 23.66 15.50
C SER A 295 86.41 23.28 14.54
N ILE A 296 86.29 22.02 14.12
CA ILE A 296 85.29 21.59 13.12
C ILE A 296 84.18 20.67 13.67
N ARG A 297 84.18 20.35 14.98
CA ARG A 297 83.20 19.40 15.58
C ARG A 297 81.94 20.01 16.23
N THR A 298 81.75 21.32 16.26
CA THR A 298 80.70 21.98 17.08
C THR A 298 79.54 22.64 16.33
N LEU A 299 79.37 22.43 15.02
CA LEU A 299 78.26 23.01 14.23
C LEU A 299 77.03 22.12 14.08
N GLN A 300 77.01 20.92 14.66
CA GLN A 300 75.98 19.90 14.40
C GLN A 300 74.79 19.92 15.40
N HIS A 301 74.73 20.86 16.35
CA HIS A 301 73.75 20.77 17.47
C HIS A 301 72.56 21.76 17.44
N ASP A 302 72.52 22.75 16.53
CA ASP A 302 71.53 23.84 16.63
C ASP A 302 70.28 23.72 15.73
N PHE A 303 70.17 22.64 14.95
CA PHE A 303 69.05 22.47 14.01
C PHE A 303 67.73 21.98 14.65
N ASN A 304 67.74 21.55 15.92
CA ASN A 304 66.60 20.89 16.57
C ASN A 304 65.63 21.83 17.31
N ARG A 305 65.83 23.16 17.22
CA ARG A 305 65.14 24.18 18.05
C ARG A 305 63.98 24.91 17.36
N GLN A 306 63.71 24.66 16.08
CA GLN A 306 62.71 25.43 15.31
C GLN A 306 61.27 24.87 15.29
N LEU A 307 60.98 23.76 15.98
CA LEU A 307 59.63 23.15 16.02
C LEU A 307 58.69 23.72 17.11
N ALA A 308 59.19 24.59 17.99
CA ALA A 308 58.41 25.13 19.13
C ALA A 308 57.52 26.35 18.78
N TRP A 309 57.67 26.94 17.60
CA TRP A 309 57.00 28.20 17.24
C TRP A 309 55.60 28.03 16.61
N LEU A 310 55.20 26.81 16.25
CA LEU A 310 53.95 26.56 15.50
C LEU A 310 52.69 26.32 16.38
N VAL A 311 52.85 26.19 17.71
CA VAL A 311 51.75 25.83 18.63
C VAL A 311 51.11 27.05 19.31
N GLU A 312 51.69 28.24 19.18
CA GLU A 312 51.29 29.44 19.93
C GLU A 312 50.22 30.32 19.23
N LYS A 313 49.70 29.90 18.05
CA LYS A 313 48.75 30.70 17.25
C LYS A 313 47.34 30.09 17.11
N LEU A 314 47.08 28.90 17.64
CA LEU A 314 45.77 28.23 17.56
C LEU A 314 45.23 27.92 18.96
N GLY A 315 44.78 28.97 19.66
CA GLY A 315 44.06 28.85 20.91
C GLY A 315 42.56 28.61 20.69
N GLY A 316 42.00 27.56 21.34
CA GLY A 316 40.60 27.55 21.78
C GLY A 316 39.68 26.42 21.30
N GLY A 317 40.04 25.15 21.54
CA GLY A 317 39.19 23.98 21.25
C GLY A 317 37.89 23.83 22.09
N GLU A 318 37.66 24.66 23.12
CA GLU A 318 36.53 24.49 24.05
C GLU A 318 35.24 25.27 23.71
N LYS A 319 35.26 26.24 22.78
CA LYS A 319 34.07 27.02 22.37
C LYS A 319 33.54 26.69 20.97
N ILE A 320 34.25 25.86 20.21
CA ILE A 320 33.91 25.54 18.81
C ILE A 320 32.79 24.48 18.74
N LEU A 321 32.82 23.48 19.62
CA LEU A 321 31.84 22.38 19.63
C LEU A 321 30.38 22.84 19.85
N PRO A 322 30.04 23.70 20.84
CA PRO A 322 28.65 24.16 21.00
C PRO A 322 28.17 25.07 19.87
N LYS A 323 29.05 25.93 19.32
CA LYS A 323 28.72 26.80 18.18
C LYS A 323 28.49 26.00 16.89
N LEU A 324 29.27 24.94 16.67
CA LEU A 324 29.09 24.02 15.54
C LEU A 324 27.76 23.25 15.65
N ASN A 325 27.39 22.80 16.84
CA ASN A 325 26.14 22.07 17.08
C ASN A 325 24.89 22.93 16.82
N ILE A 326 24.91 24.21 17.24
CA ILE A 326 23.81 25.15 16.97
C ILE A 326 23.62 25.35 15.45
N ILE A 327 24.71 25.51 14.70
CA ILE A 327 24.68 25.66 13.24
C ILE A 327 24.08 24.40 12.59
N LEU A 328 24.53 23.21 13.01
CA LEU A 328 24.06 21.95 12.44
C LEU A 328 22.56 21.71 12.68
N MET A 329 22.06 22.01 13.89
CA MET A 329 20.64 21.86 14.24
C MET A 329 19.74 22.82 13.44
N HIS A 330 20.17 24.06 13.18
CA HIS A 330 19.38 25.03 12.40
C HIS A 330 19.37 24.69 10.90
N ILE A 331 20.48 24.18 10.35
CA ILE A 331 20.54 23.68 8.98
C ILE A 331 19.63 22.45 8.83
N GLY A 332 19.66 21.52 9.79
CA GLY A 332 18.76 20.37 9.82
C GLY A 332 17.28 20.76 9.90
N TYR A 333 16.94 21.74 10.76
CA TYR A 333 15.57 22.26 10.89
C TYR A 333 15.07 22.94 9.61
N LEU A 334 15.92 23.73 8.94
CA LEU A 334 15.59 24.35 7.65
C LEU A 334 15.29 23.30 6.58
N LEU A 335 16.13 22.27 6.45
CA LEU A 335 15.94 21.22 5.46
C LEU A 335 14.67 20.40 5.73
N LEU A 336 14.45 19.97 6.98
CA LEU A 336 13.27 19.20 7.35
C LEU A 336 11.98 20.03 7.18
N GLY A 337 11.99 21.29 7.60
CA GLY A 337 10.84 22.19 7.47
C GLY A 337 10.49 22.51 6.02
N MET A 338 11.49 22.69 5.15
CA MET A 338 11.27 22.87 3.70
C MET A 338 10.64 21.64 3.06
N ILE A 339 11.03 20.44 3.47
CA ILE A 339 10.40 19.19 3.01
C ILE A 339 8.94 19.13 3.48
N CYS A 340 8.67 19.40 4.77
CA CYS A 340 7.30 19.40 5.29
C CYS A 340 6.40 20.43 4.60
N LEU A 341 6.88 21.65 4.34
CA LEU A 341 6.13 22.70 3.62
C LEU A 341 5.92 22.40 2.12
N ALA A 342 6.77 21.56 1.53
CA ALA A 342 6.55 21.03 0.18
C ALA A 342 5.40 20.01 0.16
N PHE A 343 5.33 19.11 1.15
CA PHE A 343 4.26 18.10 1.25
C PHE A 343 2.88 18.67 1.61
N VAL A 344 2.83 19.72 2.44
CA VAL A 344 1.57 20.32 2.91
C VAL A 344 0.95 21.29 1.87
N GLY A 345 1.66 21.60 0.78
CA GLY A 345 1.12 22.47 -0.28
C GLY A 345 0.90 23.92 0.19
N ALA A 346 1.75 24.41 1.09
CA ALA A 346 1.64 25.75 1.65
C ALA A 346 1.94 26.86 0.63
N ASP A 347 1.29 28.01 0.81
CA ASP A 347 1.44 29.19 -0.04
C ASP A 347 2.84 29.81 -0.01
N ASN A 348 3.16 30.53 -1.10
CA ASN A 348 4.47 31.13 -1.31
C ASN A 348 4.88 32.14 -0.21
N LEU A 349 3.92 32.81 0.44
CA LEU A 349 4.19 33.73 1.54
C LEU A 349 4.71 33.02 2.80
N LEU A 350 4.08 31.91 3.20
CA LEU A 350 4.50 31.15 4.37
C LEU A 350 5.89 30.54 4.16
N ARG A 351 6.18 30.08 2.93
CA ARG A 351 7.51 29.58 2.55
C ARG A 351 8.57 30.67 2.65
N PHE A 352 8.28 31.89 2.18
CA PHE A 352 9.22 33.01 2.28
C PHE A 352 9.51 33.41 3.72
N VAL A 353 8.46 33.51 4.57
CA VAL A 353 8.63 33.83 6.00
C VAL A 353 9.45 32.74 6.70
N PHE A 354 9.23 31.46 6.40
CA PHE A 354 10.00 30.35 6.96
C PHE A 354 11.49 30.41 6.57
N VAL A 355 11.77 30.62 5.28
CA VAL A 355 13.15 30.69 4.76
C VAL A 355 13.91 31.92 5.28
N ALA A 356 13.23 33.03 5.58
CA ALA A 356 13.87 34.21 6.16
C ALA A 356 14.05 34.11 7.70
N ALA A 357 13.06 33.56 8.42
CA ALA A 357 13.08 33.51 9.88
C ALA A 357 14.13 32.54 10.44
N VAL A 358 14.36 31.40 9.78
CA VAL A 358 15.30 30.37 10.27
C VAL A 358 16.77 30.83 10.22
N PRO A 359 17.30 31.40 9.12
CA PRO A 359 18.64 32.00 9.10
C PRO A 359 18.75 33.25 9.97
N GLY A 360 17.67 34.04 10.07
CA GLY A 360 17.63 35.20 10.97
C GLY A 360 17.84 34.83 12.43
N ASN A 361 17.20 33.74 12.90
CA ASN A 361 17.39 33.22 14.25
C ASN A 361 18.82 32.70 14.49
N LEU A 362 19.40 32.02 13.49
CA LEU A 362 20.77 31.53 13.54
C LEU A 362 21.80 32.67 13.64
N ILE A 363 21.65 33.71 12.80
CA ILE A 363 22.52 34.89 12.81
C ILE A 363 22.40 35.65 14.14
N GLY A 364 21.17 35.79 14.67
CA GLY A 364 20.93 36.36 15.99
C GLY A 364 21.63 35.62 17.13
N GLY A 365 21.66 34.28 17.06
CA GLY A 365 22.40 33.44 18.00
C GLY A 365 23.93 33.51 17.85
N LEU A 366 24.44 33.70 16.63
CA LEU A 366 25.88 33.87 16.34
C LEU A 366 26.40 35.24 16.78
N MET A 367 25.55 36.27 16.76
CA MET A 367 25.87 37.63 17.23
C MET A 367 25.55 37.85 18.73
N GLU A 368 25.19 36.80 19.47
CA GLU A 368 24.86 36.83 20.91
C GLU A 368 23.71 37.81 21.29
N LEU A 369 22.82 38.15 20.34
CA LEU A 369 21.68 39.06 20.60
C LEU A 369 20.52 38.37 21.35
N PHE A 370 20.28 37.07 21.11
CA PHE A 370 19.24 36.27 21.75
C PHE A 370 19.68 34.79 21.85
N GLU A 371 19.15 34.03 22.81
CA GLU A 371 19.40 32.57 22.88
C GLU A 371 18.67 31.85 21.73
N PRO A 372 19.40 31.15 20.83
CA PRO A 372 18.80 30.49 19.68
C PRO A 372 18.09 29.20 20.10
N ASP A 373 16.77 29.29 20.29
CA ASP A 373 15.92 28.14 20.62
C ASP A 373 14.98 27.78 19.46
N VAL A 374 15.17 26.57 18.91
CA VAL A 374 14.36 26.01 17.81
C VAL A 374 12.90 25.80 18.26
N LEU A 375 12.68 25.55 19.55
CA LEU A 375 11.34 25.32 20.09
C LEU A 375 10.49 26.60 20.04
N ARG A 376 11.06 27.73 20.48
CA ARG A 376 10.38 29.04 20.42
C ARG A 376 10.11 29.48 18.98
N LEU A 377 11.06 29.23 18.07
CA LEU A 377 10.89 29.50 16.65
C LEU A 377 9.73 28.69 16.05
N SER A 378 9.62 27.41 16.40
CA SER A 378 8.53 26.53 15.92
C SER A 378 7.15 26.94 16.43
N VAL A 379 7.04 27.39 17.68
CA VAL A 379 5.78 27.92 18.23
C VAL A 379 5.38 29.20 17.51
N GLY A 380 6.32 30.13 17.30
CA GLY A 380 6.06 31.38 16.58
C GLY A 380 5.61 31.16 15.13
N LEU A 381 6.30 30.28 14.39
CA LEU A 381 5.92 29.91 13.02
C LEU A 381 4.59 29.14 12.97
N GLY A 382 4.31 28.30 13.97
CA GLY A 382 3.03 27.60 14.12
C GLY A 382 1.86 28.56 14.30
N CYS A 383 2.01 29.60 15.13
CA CYS A 383 1.00 30.64 15.28
C CYS A 383 0.74 31.39 13.96
N VAL A 384 1.79 31.74 13.22
CA VAL A 384 1.66 32.39 11.89
C VAL A 384 0.95 31.48 10.89
N ALA A 385 1.26 30.19 10.88
CA ALA A 385 0.59 29.22 10.02
C ALA A 385 -0.91 29.03 10.37
N VAL A 386 -1.26 29.01 11.67
CA VAL A 386 -2.66 28.92 12.11
C VAL A 386 -3.43 30.20 11.75
N VAL A 387 -2.83 31.38 11.92
CA VAL A 387 -3.45 32.66 11.53
C VAL A 387 -3.64 32.75 10.01
N ASP A 388 -2.68 32.30 9.22
CA ASP A 388 -2.82 32.22 7.75
C ASP A 388 -3.92 31.24 7.33
N LEU A 389 -4.01 30.06 7.99
CA LEU A 389 -5.07 29.09 7.72
C LEU A 389 -6.47 29.61 8.08
N LEU A 390 -6.61 30.28 9.24
CA LEU A 390 -7.84 30.92 9.68
C LEU A 390 -8.24 32.07 8.75
N SER A 391 -7.28 32.90 8.33
CA SER A 391 -7.51 34.01 7.39
C SER A 391 -7.98 33.50 6.03
N ARG A 392 -7.42 32.39 5.54
CA ARG A 392 -7.88 31.71 4.31
C ARG A 392 -9.27 31.12 4.45
N LEU A 393 -9.58 30.50 5.59
CA LEU A 393 -10.91 29.95 5.89
C LEU A 393 -11.97 31.06 5.88
N VAL A 394 -11.67 32.19 6.52
CA VAL A 394 -12.54 33.38 6.54
C VAL A 394 -12.72 33.97 5.14
N MET A 395 -11.65 34.10 4.36
CA MET A 395 -11.73 34.57 2.96
C MET A 395 -12.54 33.62 2.06
N LYS A 396 -12.45 32.30 2.28
CA LYS A 396 -13.23 31.30 1.53
C LYS A 396 -14.72 31.32 1.88
N PHE A 397 -15.08 31.74 3.10
CA PHE A 397 -16.46 31.96 3.52
C PHE A 397 -17.05 33.30 3.04
N LEU A 398 -16.21 34.30 2.73
CA LEU A 398 -16.63 35.64 2.27
C LEU A 398 -16.76 35.77 0.74
N THR A 399 -16.34 34.77 -0.05
CA THR A 399 -16.56 34.70 -1.52
C THR A 399 -17.55 33.57 -1.87
N PRO A 400 -18.85 33.85 -2.08
CA PRO A 400 -19.82 32.83 -2.44
C PRO A 400 -19.68 32.41 -3.92
N SER A 401 -19.49 31.10 -4.13
CA SER A 401 -19.70 30.44 -5.42
C SER A 401 -21.17 30.52 -5.80
N ASN A 402 -21.48 31.19 -6.91
CA ASN A 402 -22.76 31.16 -7.59
C ASN A 402 -23.03 29.73 -8.11
N GLY A 403 -23.77 28.95 -7.33
CA GLY A 403 -24.52 27.77 -7.78
C GLY A 403 -26.00 28.02 -7.56
N LEU A 404 -26.70 28.56 -8.56
CA LEU A 404 -28.17 28.67 -8.53
C LEU A 404 -28.80 27.52 -9.32
N TRP A 405 -29.73 26.87 -8.64
CA TRP A 405 -30.49 25.68 -8.97
C TRP A 405 -31.59 25.87 -10.03
N LEU A 406 -31.97 24.73 -10.61
CA LEU A 406 -33.27 24.32 -11.20
C LEU A 406 -34.51 25.23 -11.00
N CYS A 407 -35.29 25.36 -12.09
CA CYS A 407 -36.77 25.30 -12.20
C CYS A 407 -37.06 24.97 -13.69
N ARG A 408 -37.72 23.90 -14.17
CA ARG A 408 -38.96 23.18 -13.82
C ARG A 408 -40.22 24.07 -13.82
N ILE A 409 -40.69 24.41 -15.02
CA ILE A 409 -42.08 24.21 -15.47
C ILE A 409 -42.00 23.51 -16.83
#